data_AF-A0A924GVU6-F1
#
_entry.id   AF-A0A924GVU6-F1
#
_cell.length_a   1.000
_cell.length_b   1.000
_cell.length_c   1.000
_cell.angle_alpha   90.00
_cell.angle_beta   90.00
_cell.angle_gamma   90.00
#
_symmetry.space_group_name_H-M   'P 1'
#
loop_
_entity.id
_entity.type
_entity.pdbx_description
1 polymer ?
#
loop_
_entity_poly.entity_id
_entity_poly.type
_entity_poly.pdbx_seq_one_letter_code
_entity_poly.pdbx_strand_id
1 'polypeptide(L)'
;SELRVAADMASALLRKALDAFARLDTTTAVAILKEDDLIDKEFDGFVRKLITYMMEDPRTISASLDLLFLAKAIERIGDHAKNIAEFIIYVVKGADVRHTSMENIESVIR
;
A
#
# COMPACT_ATOMS: atom_id res chain seq x y z
N SER A 1 3.25 6.09 -17.03
CA SER A 1 4.20 5.07 -16.53
C SER A 1 3.56 4.39 -15.33
N GLU A 2 3.86 3.12 -15.10
CA GLU A 2 3.31 2.31 -13.99
C GLU A 2 3.65 2.92 -12.63
N LEU A 3 4.88 3.45 -12.49
CA LEU A 3 5.33 4.25 -11.36
C LEU A 3 4.39 5.42 -11.01
N ARG A 4 3.85 6.10 -12.01
CA ARG A 4 2.88 7.19 -11.77
C ARG A 4 1.58 6.63 -11.20
N VAL A 5 1.08 5.52 -11.75
CA VAL A 5 -0.15 4.88 -11.27
C VAL A 5 0.02 4.43 -9.82
N ALA A 6 1.14 3.76 -9.50
CA ALA A 6 1.44 3.37 -8.12
C ALA A 6 1.55 4.57 -7.17
N ALA A 7 2.19 5.67 -7.62
CA ALA A 7 2.29 6.89 -6.83
C ALA A 7 0.93 7.56 -6.58
N ASP A 8 0.06 7.58 -7.59
CA ASP A 8 -1.31 8.11 -7.47
C ASP A 8 -2.14 7.26 -6.50
N MET A 9 -2.02 5.93 -6.57
CA MET A 9 -2.68 4.99 -5.65
C MET A 9 -2.19 5.16 -4.21
N ALA A 10 -0.87 5.19 -3.98
CA ALA A 10 -0.30 5.38 -2.65
C ALA A 10 -0.71 6.73 -2.04
N SER A 11 -0.71 7.79 -2.86
CA SER A 11 -1.15 9.13 -2.44
C SER A 11 -2.64 9.16 -2.09
N ALA A 12 -3.47 8.45 -2.84
CA ALA A 12 -4.90 8.35 -2.57
C ALA A 12 -5.16 7.56 -1.27
N LEU A 13 -4.48 6.44 -1.05
CA LEU A 13 -4.58 5.65 0.17
C LEU A 13 -4.14 6.45 1.40
N LEU A 14 -3.02 7.17 1.31
CA LEU A 14 -2.56 8.03 2.40
C LEU A 14 -3.58 9.12 2.75
N ARG A 15 -4.14 9.81 1.75
CA ARG A 15 -5.18 10.83 1.98
C ARG A 15 -6.40 10.23 2.66
N LYS A 16 -6.87 9.09 2.16
CA LYS A 16 -8.02 8.36 2.73
C LYS A 16 -7.76 7.91 4.16
N ALA A 17 -6.54 7.45 4.47
CA ALA A 17 -6.13 7.07 5.83
C ALA A 17 -6.14 8.26 6.79
N LEU A 18 -5.63 9.42 6.35
CA LEU A 18 -5.63 10.65 7.16
C LEU A 18 -7.06 11.18 7.39
N ASP A 19 -7.91 11.15 6.36
CA ASP A 19 -9.32 11.54 6.48
C ASP A 19 -10.10 10.60 7.41
N ALA A 20 -9.88 9.29 7.30
CA ALA A 20 -10.46 8.30 8.20
C ALA A 20 -9.98 8.49 9.63
N PHE A 21 -8.69 8.77 9.82
CA PHE A 21 -8.11 9.02 11.14
C PHE A 21 -8.73 10.24 11.81
N ALA A 22 -8.85 11.36 11.08
CA ALA A 22 -9.46 12.60 11.59
C ALA A 22 -10.92 12.42 12.05
N ARG A 23 -11.62 11.43 11.50
CA ARG A 23 -13.03 11.13 11.80
C ARG A 23 -13.22 9.89 12.66
N LEU A 24 -12.14 9.18 12.97
CA LEU A 24 -12.16 7.84 13.58
C LEU A 24 -13.11 6.87 12.83
N ASP A 25 -13.11 6.96 11.50
CA ASP A 25 -14.00 6.19 10.63
C ASP A 25 -13.43 4.79 10.35
N THR A 26 -13.90 3.81 11.10
CA THR A 26 -13.51 2.40 10.97
C THR A 26 -14.00 1.75 9.68
N THR A 27 -15.07 2.26 9.07
CA THR A 27 -15.59 1.72 7.81
C THR A 27 -14.63 2.07 6.67
N THR A 28 -14.18 3.33 6.63
CA THR A 28 -13.17 3.77 5.68
C THR A 28 -11.82 3.07 5.94
N ALA A 29 -11.45 2.84 7.21
CA ALA A 29 -10.26 2.06 7.55
C ALA A 29 -10.27 0.65 6.92
N VAL A 30 -11.39 -0.08 6.98
CA VAL A 30 -11.48 -1.40 6.32
C VAL A 30 -11.43 -1.32 4.80
N ALA A 31 -11.98 -0.26 4.20
CA ALA A 31 -11.85 -0.07 2.76
C ALA A 31 -10.38 0.11 2.34
N ILE A 32 -9.57 0.82 3.14
CA ILE A 32 -8.13 0.98 2.90
C ILE A 32 -7.42 -0.39 2.93
N LEU A 33 -7.72 -1.24 3.92
CA LEU A 33 -7.11 -2.57 4.03
C LEU A 33 -7.41 -3.47 2.82
N LYS A 34 -8.58 -3.31 2.18
CA LYS A 34 -8.95 -4.05 0.97
C LYS A 34 -8.26 -3.53 -0.30
N GLU A 35 -7.83 -2.28 -0.30
CA GLU A 35 -7.25 -1.60 -1.46
C GLU A 35 -5.72 -1.72 -1.51
N ASP A 36 -5.08 -2.06 -0.38
CA ASP A 36 -3.62 -2.20 -0.22
C ASP A 36 -2.97 -3.22 -1.17
N ASP A 37 -3.60 -4.39 -1.33
CA ASP A 37 -3.09 -5.50 -2.16
C ASP A 37 -2.82 -5.10 -3.63
N LEU A 38 -3.44 -4.01 -4.11
CA LEU A 38 -3.26 -3.54 -5.47
C LEU A 38 -1.90 -2.86 -5.69
N ILE A 39 -1.37 -2.13 -4.69
CA ILE A 39 -0.06 -1.46 -4.83
C ILE A 39 1.06 -2.52 -4.90
N ASP A 40 0.99 -3.53 -4.05
CA ASP A 40 1.97 -4.63 -4.02
C ASP A 40 2.03 -5.35 -5.36
N LYS A 41 0.87 -5.59 -5.98
CA LYS A 41 0.78 -6.23 -7.29
C LYS A 41 1.42 -5.36 -8.39
N GLU A 42 1.19 -4.05 -8.37
CA GLU A 42 1.82 -3.13 -9.33
C GLU A 42 3.35 -3.05 -9.11
N PHE A 43 3.79 -3.06 -7.85
CA PHE A 43 5.22 -3.13 -7.51
C PHE A 43 5.86 -4.40 -8.07
N ASP A 44 5.29 -5.57 -7.83
CA ASP A 44 5.79 -6.85 -8.34
C ASP A 44 5.87 -6.89 -9.87
N GLY A 45 4.85 -6.35 -10.54
CA GLY A 45 4.82 -6.21 -12.00
C GLY A 45 5.96 -5.31 -12.51
N PHE A 46 6.18 -4.20 -11.84
CA PHE A 46 7.25 -3.25 -12.17
C PHE A 46 8.64 -3.87 -11.97
N VAL A 47 8.87 -4.59 -10.87
CA VAL A 47 10.15 -5.29 -10.60
C VAL A 47 10.48 -6.27 -11.71
N ARG A 48 9.50 -7.09 -12.15
CA ARG A 48 9.71 -8.05 -13.25
C ARG A 48 10.14 -7.36 -14.55
N LYS A 49 9.55 -6.21 -14.86
CA LYS A 49 9.93 -5.41 -16.04
C LYS A 49 11.33 -4.85 -15.95
N LEU A 50 11.72 -4.33 -14.78
CA LEU A 50 13.08 -3.86 -14.55
C LEU A 50 14.11 -4.99 -14.75
N ILE A 51 13.81 -6.21 -14.30
CA ILE A 51 14.66 -7.38 -14.54
C ILE A 51 14.82 -7.63 -16.05
N THR A 52 13.74 -7.58 -16.82
CA THR A 52 13.80 -7.73 -18.29
C THR A 52 14.71 -6.67 -18.93
N TYR A 53 14.58 -5.40 -18.55
CA TYR A 53 15.44 -4.34 -19.09
C TYR A 53 16.92 -4.54 -18.74
N MET A 54 17.21 -4.96 -17.50
CA MET A 54 18.58 -5.28 -17.08
C MET A 54 19.17 -6.47 -17.84
N MET A 55 18.36 -7.46 -18.19
CA MET A 55 18.77 -8.61 -18.99
C MET A 55 18.99 -8.27 -20.47
N GLU A 56 18.16 -7.39 -21.04
CA GLU A 56 18.28 -6.93 -22.43
C GLU A 56 19.51 -6.04 -22.65
N ASP A 57 19.82 -5.14 -21.70
CA ASP A 57 21.02 -4.29 -21.74
C ASP A 57 21.59 -4.08 -20.33
N PRO A 58 22.72 -4.75 -19.99
CA PRO A 58 23.37 -4.61 -18.69
C PRO A 58 23.79 -3.18 -18.32
N ARG A 59 23.91 -2.25 -19.29
CA ARG A 59 24.21 -0.84 -19.01
C ARG A 59 23.05 -0.13 -18.31
N THR A 60 21.85 -0.71 -18.34
CA THR A 60 20.65 -0.16 -17.69
C THR A 60 20.53 -0.54 -16.20
N ILE A 61 21.43 -1.39 -15.67
CA ILE A 61 21.35 -1.90 -14.30
C ILE A 61 21.28 -0.76 -13.27
N SER A 62 22.21 0.19 -13.31
CA SER A 62 22.24 1.27 -12.32
C SER A 62 20.95 2.10 -12.34
N ALA A 63 20.48 2.52 -13.53
CA ALA A 63 19.24 3.28 -13.66
C ALA A 63 18.00 2.47 -13.22
N SER A 64 17.99 1.16 -13.49
CA SER A 64 16.91 0.27 -13.07
C SER A 64 16.87 0.11 -11.55
N LEU A 65 18.03 0.08 -10.88
CA LEU A 65 18.12 0.06 -9.42
C LEU A 65 17.60 1.36 -8.81
N ASP A 66 17.90 2.53 -9.39
CA ASP A 66 17.34 3.81 -8.93
C ASP A 66 15.81 3.81 -9.01
N LEU A 67 15.25 3.29 -10.11
CA LEU A 67 13.82 3.14 -10.28
C LEU A 67 13.19 2.12 -9.31
N LEU A 68 13.91 1.04 -9.01
CA LEU A 68 13.49 0.05 -8.01
C LEU A 68 13.37 0.69 -6.62
N PHE A 69 14.34 1.51 -6.21
CA PHE A 69 14.28 2.21 -4.94
C PHE A 69 13.12 3.21 -4.89
N LEU A 70 12.84 3.91 -5.99
CA LEU A 70 11.67 4.79 -6.09
C LEU A 70 10.36 4.00 -5.93
N ALA A 71 10.22 2.88 -6.64
CA ALA A 71 9.04 2.03 -6.53
C ALA A 71 8.87 1.47 -5.11
N LYS A 72 9.97 1.09 -4.45
CA LYS A 72 9.92 0.61 -3.06
C LYS A 72 9.53 1.72 -2.08
N ALA A 73 9.97 2.96 -2.32
CA ALA A 73 9.54 4.10 -1.51
C ALA A 73 8.02 4.36 -1.64
N ILE A 74 7.44 4.15 -2.83
CA ILE A 74 6.00 4.29 -3.07
C ILE A 74 5.21 3.18 -2.36
N GLU A 75 5.66 1.93 -2.46
CA GLU A 75 5.02 0.81 -1.75
C GLU A 75 5.00 1.04 -0.24
N ARG A 76 6.10 1.55 0.34
CA ARG A 76 6.16 1.92 1.76
C ARG A 76 5.15 3.00 2.17
N ILE A 77 4.77 3.90 1.26
CA ILE A 77 3.71 4.89 1.56
C ILE A 77 2.35 4.18 1.69
N GLY A 78 2.08 3.19 0.83
CA GLY A 78 0.89 2.34 0.92
C GLY A 78 0.84 1.58 2.25
N ASP A 79 1.93 0.89 2.60
CA ASP A 79 2.04 0.15 3.87
C ASP A 79 1.86 1.07 5.10
N HIS A 80 2.41 2.30 5.07
CA HIS A 80 2.17 3.26 6.14
C HIS A 80 0.70 3.71 6.23
N ALA A 81 -0.01 3.86 5.10
CA ALA A 81 -1.44 4.16 5.09
C ALA A 81 -2.27 3.02 5.68
N LYS A 82 -1.91 1.76 5.38
CA LYS A 82 -2.50 0.58 6.01
C LYS A 82 -2.28 0.53 7.51
N ASN A 83 -1.05 0.74 7.97
CA ASN A 83 -0.73 0.77 9.39
C ASN A 83 -1.58 1.81 10.15
N ILE A 84 -1.83 2.98 9.54
CA ILE A 84 -2.75 3.99 10.09
C ILE A 84 -4.19 3.44 10.17
N ALA A 85 -4.67 2.77 9.12
CA ALA A 85 -6.01 2.17 9.11
C ALA A 85 -6.19 1.08 10.20
N GLU A 86 -5.22 0.19 10.36
CA GLU A 86 -5.23 -0.80 11.44
C GLU A 86 -5.26 -0.14 12.82
N PHE A 87 -4.50 0.95 13.00
CA PHE A 87 -4.46 1.70 14.25
C PHE A 87 -5.80 2.39 14.55
N ILE A 88 -6.51 2.91 13.55
CA ILE A 88 -7.86 3.47 13.73
C ILE A 88 -8.80 2.41 14.31
N ILE A 89 -8.78 1.20 13.75
CA ILE A 89 -9.63 0.09 14.22
C ILE A 89 -9.30 -0.24 15.67
N TYR A 90 -8.01 -0.33 16.01
CA TYR A 90 -7.57 -0.56 17.38
C TYR A 90 -8.05 0.52 18.35
N VAL A 91 -7.89 1.80 18.00
CA VAL A 91 -8.29 2.92 18.87
C VAL A 91 -9.80 2.97 19.10
N VAL A 92 -10.61 2.65 18.09
CA VAL A 92 -12.07 2.76 18.16
C VAL A 92 -12.73 1.51 18.75
N LYS A 93 -12.25 0.32 18.39
CA LYS A 93 -12.86 -0.97 18.76
C LYS A 93 -12.10 -1.70 19.88
N GLY A 94 -10.89 -1.28 20.22
CA GLY A 94 -10.04 -1.96 21.20
C GLY A 94 -9.49 -3.32 20.72
N ALA A 95 -9.63 -3.63 19.44
CA ALA A 95 -9.28 -4.91 18.86
C ALA A 95 -8.04 -4.78 17.98
N ASP A 96 -7.05 -5.65 18.20
CA ASP A 96 -5.88 -5.76 17.33
C ASP A 96 -6.22 -6.62 16.11
N VAL A 97 -6.28 -5.98 14.96
CA VAL A 97 -6.65 -6.59 13.68
C VAL A 97 -5.44 -6.90 12.78
N ARG A 98 -4.23 -6.63 13.25
CA ARG A 98 -3.00 -6.86 12.49
C ARG A 98 -2.83 -8.35 12.20
N HIS A 99 -2.44 -8.70 10.97
CA HIS A 99 -2.25 -10.08 10.52
C HIS A 99 -3.49 -10.99 10.68
N THR A 100 -4.70 -10.41 10.71
CA THR A 100 -5.95 -11.18 10.76
C THR A 100 -6.64 -11.21 9.39
N SER A 101 -7.50 -12.21 9.15
CA SER A 101 -8.26 -12.29 7.90
C SER A 101 -9.29 -11.16 7.80
N MET A 102 -9.56 -10.69 6.58
CA MET A 102 -10.58 -9.66 6.35
C MET A 102 -11.96 -10.00 6.94
N GLU A 103 -12.34 -11.27 6.97
CA GLU A 103 -13.58 -11.75 7.60
C GLU A 103 -13.61 -11.44 9.11
N ASN A 104 -12.49 -11.68 9.81
CA ASN A 104 -12.37 -11.35 11.23
C ASN A 104 -12.44 -9.84 11.45
N ILE A 105 -11.77 -9.05 10.60
CA ILE A 105 -11.78 -7.59 10.69
C ILE A 105 -13.21 -7.04 10.51
N GLU A 106 -13.96 -7.55 9.54
CA GLU A 106 -15.36 -7.15 9.33
C GLU A 106 -16.26 -7.50 10.51
N SER A 107 -16.02 -8.64 11.17
CA SER A 107 -16.78 -9.05 12.35
C SER A 107 -16.61 -8.10 13.55
N VAL A 108 -15.44 -7.49 13.68
CA VAL A 108 -15.10 -6.51 14.75
C VAL A 108 -15.79 -5.16 14.52
N ILE A 109 -16.09 -4.82 13.27
CA ILE A 109 -16.68 -3.54 12.90
C ILE A 109 -18.21 -3.56 13.00
N ARG A 110 -18.86 -4.70 12.74
CA ARG A 110 -20.28 -4.90 13.00
C ARG A 110 -20.64 -4.65 14.47
#